data_AF-A0A558B2Y8-F1
#
_entry.id   AF-A0A558B2Y8-F1
#
_cell.length_a   1.000
_cell.length_b   1.000
_cell.length_c   1.000
_cell.angle_alpha   90.00
_cell.angle_beta   90.00
_cell.angle_gamma   90.00
#
_symmetry.space_group_name_H-M   'P 1'
#
loop_
_entity.id
_entity.type
_entity.pdbx_description
1 polymer ?
#
loop_
_entity_poly.entity_id
_entity_poly.type
_entity_poly.pdbx_seq_one_letter_code
_entity_poly.pdbx_strand_id
1 'polypeptide(L)' 'SWLNAVEGWFGQLERRALYRGIFTSVGELKKAIRRFIQTHNEKLAKPFRWHKSAESIMTSVARAKLSVIDNK' A
#
# COMPACT_ATOMS: atom_id res chain seq x y z
N SER A 1 -0.51 -5.96 9.74
CA SER A 1 -1.20 -4.66 9.56
C SER A 1 -0.90 -4.14 8.16
N TRP A 2 -1.88 -3.59 7.45
CA TRP A 2 -1.68 -3.03 6.09
C TRP A 2 -0.76 -1.81 6.09
N LEU A 3 -0.78 -1.02 7.17
CA LEU A 3 0.06 0.16 7.35
C LEU A 3 1.55 -0.20 7.35
N ASN A 4 1.94 -1.25 8.09
CA ASN A 4 3.33 -1.72 8.13
C ASN A 4 3.85 -2.13 6.74
N ALA A 5 2.97 -2.64 5.86
CA ALA A 5 3.35 -3.00 4.50
C ALA A 5 3.61 -1.75 3.66
N VAL A 6 2.80 -0.70 3.82
CA VAL A 6 2.99 0.60 3.17
C VAL A 6 4.29 1.26 3.64
N GLU A 7 4.50 1.32 4.96
CA GLU A 7 5.73 1.88 5.56
C GLU A 7 6.99 1.14 5.07
N GLY A 8 6.94 -0.19 5.09
CA GLY A 8 8.02 -1.04 4.58
C GLY A 8 8.29 -0.87 3.09
N TRP A 9 7.27 -0.55 2.30
CA TRP A 9 7.42 -0.25 0.87
C TRP A 9 8.16 1.08 0.66
N PHE A 10 7.75 2.15 1.36
CA PHE A 10 8.42 3.45 1.28
C PHE A 10 9.87 3.38 1.75
N GLY A 11 10.15 2.65 2.84
CA GLY A 11 11.53 2.45 3.28
C GLY A 11 12.39 1.70 2.25
N GLN A 12 11.81 0.81 1.44
CA GLN A 12 12.53 0.18 0.33
C GLN A 12 12.76 1.12 -0.84
N LEU A 13 11.78 1.94 -1.21
CA LEU A 13 11.92 2.98 -2.23
C LEU A 13 13.07 3.92 -1.85
N GLU A 14 13.06 4.42 -0.62
CA GLU A 14 14.09 5.31 -0.10
C GLU A 14 15.48 4.65 -0.18
N ARG A 15 15.68 3.50 0.48
CA ARG A 15 17.00 2.86 0.56
C ARG A 15 17.56 2.40 -0.78
N ARG A 16 16.70 1.96 -1.71
CA ARG A 16 17.13 1.30 -2.96
C ARG A 16 17.13 2.23 -4.17
N ALA A 17 16.29 3.26 -4.20
CA ALA A 17 16.17 4.14 -5.36
C ALA A 17 16.58 5.58 -5.08
N LEU A 18 16.43 6.08 -3.84
CA LEU A 18 16.62 7.50 -3.54
C LEU A 18 17.91 7.81 -2.79
N TYR A 19 18.25 7.05 -1.74
CA TYR A 19 19.35 7.34 -0.82
C TYR A 19 20.74 7.39 -1.49
N ARG A 20 20.93 6.63 -2.57
CA ARG A 20 22.18 6.61 -3.36
C ARG A 20 22.06 7.30 -4.72
N GLY A 21 20.90 7.89 -5.01
CA GLY A 21 20.62 8.54 -6.28
C GLY A 21 21.14 9.98 -6.28
N ILE A 22 21.97 10.33 -7.26
CA ILE A 22 22.27 11.72 -7.58
C ILE A 22 21.36 12.09 -8.75
N PHE A 23 20.48 13.07 -8.55
CA PHE A 23 19.52 13.51 -9.55
C PHE A 23 19.83 14.96 -9.93
N THR A 24 20.04 15.20 -11.21
CA THR A 24 20.34 16.55 -11.73
C THR A 24 19.06 17.32 -12.10
N SER A 25 17.91 16.63 -12.12
CA SER A 25 16.61 17.23 -12.36
C SER A 25 15.47 16.46 -11.69
N VAL A 26 14.33 17.14 -11.53
CA VAL A 26 13.08 16.52 -11.08
C VAL A 26 12.62 15.42 -12.05
N GLY A 27 12.93 15.57 -13.35
CA GLY A 27 12.62 14.57 -14.37
C GLY A 27 13.35 13.24 -14.13
N GLU A 28 14.63 13.30 -13.78
CA GLU A 28 15.41 12.11 -13.42
C GLU A 28 14.89 11.43 -12.16
N LEU A 29 14.57 12.20 -11.12
CA LEU A 29 13.97 11.68 -9.88
C LEU A 29 12.66 10.93 -10.18
N LYS A 30 11.75 11.55 -10.95
CA LYS A 30 10.49 10.91 -11.36
C LYS A 30 10.73 9.61 -12.13
N LYS A 31 11.73 9.58 -13.02
CA LYS A 31 12.09 8.38 -13.78
C LYS A 31 12.60 7.26 -12.86
N ALA A 32 13.43 7.58 -11.87
CA ALA A 32 13.92 6.61 -10.89
C ALA A 32 12.79 6.02 -10.03
N ILE A 33 11.87 6.86 -9.55
CA ILE A 33 10.69 6.41 -8.80
C ILE A 33 9.82 5.48 -9.66
N ARG A 34 9.50 5.86 -10.90
CA ARG A 34 8.71 5.03 -11.81
C ARG A 34 9.37 3.68 -12.09
N ARG A 35 10.69 3.69 -12.34
CA ARG A 35 11.47 2.45 -12.54
C ARG A 35 11.42 1.54 -11.31
N PHE A 36 11.52 2.11 -10.11
CA PHE A 36 11.39 1.35 -8.88
C PHE A 36 9.99 0.73 -8.75
N ILE A 37 8.92 1.51 -8.98
CA ILE A 37 7.53 1.03 -8.92
C ILE A 37 7.35 -0.14 -9.89
N GLN A 38 7.76 0.01 -11.15
CA GLN A 38 7.64 -1.03 -12.16
C GLN A 38 8.38 -2.31 -11.72
N THR A 39 9.65 -2.18 -11.35
CA THR A 39 10.48 -3.32 -10.95
C THR A 39 9.92 -4.01 -9.70
N HIS A 40 9.43 -3.23 -8.73
CA HIS A 40 8.81 -3.76 -7.52
C HIS A 40 7.54 -4.55 -7.86
N ASN A 41 6.65 -3.99 -8.67
CA ASN A 41 5.40 -4.63 -9.08
C ASN A 41 5.63 -5.93 -9.85
N GLU A 42 6.65 -5.96 -10.72
CA GLU A 42 6.97 -7.15 -11.54
C GLU A 42 7.66 -8.25 -10.74
N LYS A 43 8.57 -7.90 -9.81
CA LYS A 43 9.54 -8.88 -9.25
C LYS A 43 9.41 -9.14 -7.75
N LEU A 44 8.85 -8.20 -6.99
CA LEU A 44 8.88 -8.22 -5.51
C LEU A 44 7.50 -8.16 -4.86
N ALA A 45 6.50 -7.68 -5.60
CA ALA A 45 5.16 -7.51 -5.08
C ALA A 45 4.58 -8.86 -4.64
N LYS A 46 4.10 -8.89 -3.39
CA LYS A 46 3.26 -9.97 -2.88
C LYS A 46 1.84 -9.42 -2.78
N PRO A 47 0.96 -9.75 -3.75
CA PRO A 47 -0.40 -9.24 -3.74
C PRO A 47 -1.10 -9.61 -2.44
N PHE A 48 -1.79 -8.63 -1.84
CA PHE A 48 -2.60 -8.89 -0.67
C PHE A 48 -3.76 -9.81 -1.06
N ARG A 49 -3.92 -10.93 -0.37
CA ARG A 49 -5.09 -11.79 -0.56
C ARG A 49 -6.23 -11.28 0.32
N TRP A 50 -7.33 -10.93 -0.32
CA TRP A 50 -8.56 -10.63 0.38
C TRP A 50 -9.17 -11.94 0.89
N HIS A 51 -9.03 -12.20 2.19
CA HIS A 51 -9.56 -13.41 2.81
C HIS A 51 -11.05 -13.31 3.13
N LYS A 52 -11.58 -12.09 3.27
CA LYS A 52 -12.99 -11.85 3.54
C LYS A 52 -13.73 -11.60 2.24
N SER A 53 -14.85 -12.29 2.05
CA SER A 53 -15.79 -11.99 0.97
C SER A 53 -16.40 -10.61 1.16
N ALA A 54 -16.80 -9.97 0.06
CA ALA A 54 -17.54 -8.72 0.09
C ALA A 54 -18.79 -8.83 0.99
N GLU A 55 -19.51 -9.95 0.90
CA GLU A 55 -20.67 -10.26 1.74
C GLU A 55 -20.34 -10.27 3.23
N SER A 56 -19.23 -10.91 3.64
CA SER A 56 -18.78 -10.93 5.04
C SER A 56 -18.49 -9.52 5.56
N ILE A 57 -17.89 -8.67 4.71
CA ILE A 57 -17.61 -7.26 5.04
C ILE A 57 -18.94 -6.50 5.22
N MET A 58 -19.88 -6.63 4.27
CA MET A 58 -21.17 -5.95 4.30
C MET A 58 -22.00 -6.34 5.54
N THR A 59 -22.04 -7.63 5.88
CA THR A 59 -22.71 -8.12 7.09
C THR A 59 -22.07 -7.55 8.35
N SER A 60 -20.75 -7.45 8.40
CA SER A 60 -20.05 -6.86 9.55
C SER A 60 -20.36 -5.37 9.70
N VAL A 61 -20.44 -4.63 8.59
CA VAL A 61 -20.82 -3.21 8.57
C VAL A 61 -22.28 -3.02 9.00
N ALA A 62 -23.19 -3.84 8.50
CA ALA A 62 -24.61 -3.79 8.89
C ALA A 62 -24.78 -4.03 10.40
N ARG A 63 -24.11 -5.04 10.95
CA ARG A 63 -24.11 -5.32 12.40
C ARG A 63 -23.59 -4.13 13.21
N ALA A 64 -22.49 -3.52 12.79
CA ALA A 64 -21.91 -2.36 13.46
C ALA A 64 -22.87 -1.16 13.45
N LYS A 65 -23.60 -0.93 12.34
CA LYS A 65 -24.63 0.11 12.26
C LYS A 65 -25.78 -0.16 13.23
N LEU A 66 -26.28 -1.39 13.28
CA LEU A 66 -27.36 -1.79 14.20
C LEU A 66 -26.95 -1.60 15.66
N SER A 67 -25.74 -2.01 16.04
CA SER A 67 -25.25 -1.81 17.42
C SER A 67 -25.09 -0.35 17.83
N VAL A 68 -24.99 0.60 16.89
CA VAL A 68 -24.97 2.03 17.20
C VAL A 68 -26.39 2.57 17.39
N ILE A 69 -27.37 1.98 16.71
CA ILE A 69 -28.78 2.35 16.83
C ILE A 69 -29.37 1.79 18.13
N ASP A 70 -29.07 0.53 18.46
CA ASP A 70 -29.59 -0.15 19.67
C ASP A 70 -28.99 0.38 20.98
N ASN A 71 -27.86 1.10 20.90
CA ASN A 71 -27.15 1.66 22.06
C ASN A 71 -27.48 3.15 22.27
N LYS A 72 -28.59 3.62 21.70
CA LYS A 72 -29.14 4.97 21.78
C LYS A 72 -30.55 4.91 22.32
#